data_AF-A0A4V0Z019-F1
#
_entry.id   AF-A0A4V0Z019-F1
#
_cell.length_a   1.000
_cell.length_b   1.000
_cell.length_c   1.000
_cell.angle_alpha   90.00
_cell.angle_beta   90.00
_cell.angle_gamma   90.00
#
_symmetry.space_group_name_H-M   'P 1'
#
loop_
_entity.id
_entity.type
_entity.pdbx_description
1 polymer ?
#
loop_
_entity_poly.entity_id
_entity_poly.type
_entity_poly.pdbx_seq_one_letter_code
_entity_poly.pdbx_strand_id
1 'polypeptide(L)' 'MAESEMTRLMQQIEHECEAMKQALTGYAVTSRHDIIAHRHRQLDRYHRQLKKIVGEQQATAIAVDIYYRKIK' A
#
# COMPACT_ATOMS: atom_id res chain seq x y z
N MET A 1 -1.97 24.93 6.28
CA MET A 1 -2.76 23.93 7.05
C MET A 1 -2.87 22.58 6.32
N ALA A 2 -2.95 22.52 4.99
CA ALA A 2 -3.04 21.27 4.22
C ALA A 2 -1.76 20.38 4.24
N GLU A 3 -0.57 20.97 4.42
CA GLU A 3 0.69 20.22 4.47
C GLU A 3 0.77 19.27 5.67
N SER A 4 0.20 19.65 6.81
CA SER A 4 0.29 18.84 8.04
C SER A 4 -0.57 17.56 7.96
N GLU A 5 -1.71 17.63 7.28
CA GLU A 5 -2.54 16.44 7.01
C GLU A 5 -1.87 15.52 5.98
N MET A 6 -1.26 16.10 4.95
CA MET A 6 -0.49 15.35 3.96
C MET A 6 0.69 14.63 4.62
N THR A 7 1.46 15.30 5.48
CA THR A 7 2.57 14.68 6.21
C THR A 7 2.11 13.55 7.13
N ARG A 8 0.96 13.72 7.81
CA ARG A 8 0.38 12.65 8.65
C ARG A 8 -0.03 11.43 7.83
N LEU A 9 -0.67 11.64 6.69
CA LEU A 9 -1.06 10.54 5.78
C LEU A 9 0.16 9.80 5.25
N MET A 10 1.21 10.52 4.87
CA MET A 10 2.47 9.91 4.42
C MET A 10 3.11 9.04 5.52
N GLN A 11 3.17 9.54 6.76
CA GLN A 11 3.72 8.77 7.88
C GLN A 11 2.89 7.52 8.21
N GLN A 12 1.57 7.58 8.08
CA GLN A 12 0.72 6.40 8.29
C GLN A 12 0.95 5.33 7.22
N ILE A 13 1.10 5.75 5.96
CA ILE A 13 1.40 4.84 4.84
C ILE A 13 2.79 4.20 5.03
N GLU A 14 3.78 4.96 5.49
CA GLU A 14 5.10 4.42 5.81
C GLU A 14 5.03 3.36 6.91
N HIS A 15 4.33 3.64 8.00
CA HIS A 15 4.15 2.68 9.09
C HIS A 15 3.50 1.37 8.65
N GLU A 16 2.46 1.46 7.83
CA GLU A 16 1.75 0.27 7.33
C GLU A 16 2.61 -0.58 6.41
N CYS A 17 3.44 0.07 5.57
CA CYS A 17 4.41 -0.61 4.72
C CYS A 17 5.54 -1.27 5.52
N GLU A 18 6.04 -0.60 6.58
CA GLU A 18 7.08 -1.14 7.47
C GLU A 18 6.57 -2.42 8.17
N ALA A 19 5.36 -2.35 8.73
CA ALA A 19 4.69 -3.49 9.35
C ALA A 19 4.42 -4.62 8.34
N MET A 20 4.15 -4.28 7.07
CA MET A 20 3.96 -5.24 5.98
C MET A 20 5.25 -5.99 5.65
N LYS A 21 6.35 -5.26 5.57
CA LYS A 21 7.67 -5.80 5.26
C LYS A 21 8.10 -6.76 6.36
N GLN A 22 8.00 -6.34 7.62
CA GLN A 22 8.26 -7.19 8.79
C GLN A 22 7.33 -8.41 8.83
N ALA A 23 6.07 -8.25 8.41
CA ALA A 23 5.10 -9.33 8.30
C ALA A 23 5.43 -10.37 7.23
N LEU A 24 6.06 -9.94 6.13
CA LEU A 24 6.44 -10.76 4.97
C LEU A 24 7.84 -11.38 5.12
N THR A 25 8.75 -10.72 5.82
CA THR A 25 10.12 -11.20 6.08
C THR A 25 10.27 -11.94 7.42
N GLY A 26 9.29 -11.81 8.32
CA GLY A 26 9.19 -12.60 9.54
C GLY A 26 8.85 -14.07 9.28
N TYR A 27 9.29 -14.94 10.19
CA TYR A 27 9.34 -16.41 10.12
C TYR A 27 7.97 -17.15 10.02
N ALA A 28 6.91 -16.51 9.54
CA ALA A 28 5.56 -17.06 9.44
C ALA A 28 5.02 -16.96 8.00
N VAL A 29 5.78 -17.50 7.05
CA VAL A 29 5.46 -17.52 5.60
C VAL A 29 4.20 -18.35 5.30
N THR A 30 3.75 -19.21 6.21
CA THR A 30 2.67 -20.18 5.95
C THR A 30 1.32 -19.88 6.61
N SER A 31 1.17 -18.82 7.42
CA SER A 31 -0.09 -18.54 8.18
C SER A 31 -0.83 -17.25 7.80
N ARG A 32 -0.52 -16.60 6.66
CA ARG A 32 -1.02 -15.24 6.35
C ARG A 32 -1.72 -15.05 5.01
N HIS A 33 -2.27 -16.09 4.38
CA HIS A 33 -3.09 -15.89 3.16
C HIS A 33 -4.21 -14.87 3.40
N ASP A 34 -4.87 -14.87 4.56
CA ASP A 34 -5.90 -13.89 4.90
C ASP A 34 -5.36 -12.48 5.10
N ILE A 35 -4.15 -12.34 5.67
CA ILE A 35 -3.53 -11.04 5.90
C ILE A 35 -2.98 -10.46 4.58
N ILE A 36 -2.38 -11.29 3.74
CA ILE A 36 -1.95 -10.91 2.38
C ILE A 36 -3.18 -10.57 1.53
N ALA A 37 -4.25 -11.35 1.60
CA ALA A 37 -5.51 -11.07 0.90
C ALA A 37 -6.21 -9.82 1.43
N HIS A 38 -6.14 -9.54 2.74
CA HIS A 38 -6.66 -8.29 3.31
C HIS A 38 -5.86 -7.09 2.80
N ARG A 39 -4.53 -7.19 2.79
CA ARG A 39 -3.65 -6.13 2.28
C ARG A 39 -3.83 -5.91 0.78
N HIS A 40 -4.01 -6.97 -0.01
CA HIS A 40 -4.38 -6.86 -1.43
C HIS A 40 -5.75 -6.19 -1.61
N ARG A 41 -6.78 -6.55 -0.82
CA ARG A 41 -8.10 -5.91 -0.88
C ARG A 41 -8.03 -4.41 -0.57
N GLN A 42 -7.18 -4.00 0.37
CA GLN A 42 -6.98 -2.59 0.68
C GLN A 42 -6.25 -1.86 -0.45
N LEU A 43 -5.22 -2.49 -1.03
CA LEU A 43 -4.50 -1.94 -2.19
C LEU A 43 -5.43 -1.76 -3.38
N ASP A 44 -6.34 -2.70 -3.61
CA ASP A 44 -7.36 -2.68 -4.65
C ASP A 44 -8.41 -1.58 -4.42
N ARG A 45 -8.73 -1.28 -3.16
CA ARG A 45 -9.62 -0.19 -2.76
C ARG A 45 -8.95 1.17 -3.00
N TYR A 46 -7.68 1.31 -2.64
CA TYR A 46 -6.89 2.52 -2.89
C TYR A 46 -6.66 2.74 -4.39
N HIS A 47 -6.38 1.69 -5.15
CA HIS A 47 -6.25 1.76 -6.61
C HIS A 47 -7.56 2.22 -7.27
N ARG A 48 -8.72 1.72 -6.83
CA ARG A 48 -10.03 2.19 -7.30
C ARG A 48 -10.31 3.65 -6.97
N GLN A 49 -9.87 4.13 -5.80
CA GLN A 49 -9.98 5.54 -5.45
C GLN A 49 -9.04 6.41 -6.29
N LEU A 50 -7.79 5.97 -6.50
CA LEU A 50 -6.84 6.66 -7.37
C LEU A 50 -7.36 6.74 -8.81
N LYS A 51 -7.94 5.65 -9.34
CA LYS A 51 -8.51 5.60 -10.69
C LYS A 51 -9.59 6.67 -10.91
N LYS A 52 -10.35 7.03 -9.87
CA LYS A 52 -11.37 8.10 -9.94
C LYS A 52 -10.76 9.51 -9.98
N ILE A 53 -9.53 9.69 -9.50
CA ILE A 53 -8.89 10.99 -9.34
C ILE A 53 -7.91 11.27 -10.49
N VAL A 54 -7.07 10.30 -10.84
CA VAL A 54 -5.99 10.45 -11.83
C VAL A 54 -6.20 9.66 -13.13
N GLY A 55 -7.28 8.88 -13.21
CA GLY A 55 -7.52 7.98 -14.34
C GLY A 55 -6.74 6.66 -14.25
N GLU A 56 -7.17 5.69 -15.05
CA GLU A 56 -6.76 4.29 -14.95
C GLU A 56 -5.25 4.06 -15.18
N GLN A 57 -4.68 4.70 -16.20
CA GLN A 57 -3.27 4.54 -16.54
C GLN A 57 -2.36 5.07 -15.44
N GLN A 58 -2.63 6.27 -14.92
CA GLN A 58 -1.82 6.86 -13.85
C GLN A 58 -1.99 6.12 -12.52
N ALA A 59 -3.22 5.69 -12.20
CA ALA A 59 -3.49 4.86 -11.03
C ALA A 59 -2.71 3.53 -11.04
N THR A 60 -2.56 2.94 -12.22
CA THR A 60 -1.82 1.67 -12.41
C THR A 60 -0.32 1.90 -12.27
N ALA A 61 0.22 2.93 -12.92
CA ALA A 61 1.64 3.27 -12.85
C ALA A 61 2.09 3.54 -11.40
N ILE A 62 1.29 4.29 -10.63
CA ILE A 62 1.57 4.60 -9.23
C ILE A 62 1.52 3.34 -8.36
N ALA A 63 0.51 2.47 -8.55
CA ALA A 63 0.39 1.24 -7.77
C ALA A 63 1.57 0.28 -8.02
N VAL A 64 2.02 0.16 -9.27
CA VAL A 64 3.15 -0.70 -9.66
C VAL A 64 4.47 -0.16 -9.12
N ASP A 65 4.73 1.15 -9.23
CA ASP A 65 5.94 1.78 -8.71
C ASP A 65 6.06 1.62 -7.18
N ILE A 66 4.97 1.82 -6.44
CA ILE A 66 4.93 1.64 -4.99
C ILE A 66 5.19 0.17 -4.62
N TYR A 67 4.57 -0.77 -5.33
CA TYR A 67 4.78 -2.20 -5.10
C TYR A 67 6.26 -2.57 -5.32
N TYR A 68 6.86 -2.09 -6.41
CA TYR A 68 8.26 -2.37 -6.73
C TYR A 68 9.23 -1.82 -5.69
N ARG A 69 9.01 -0.61 -5.16
CA ARG A 69 9.93 0.00 -4.17
C ARG A 69 9.83 -0.61 -2.77
N LYS A 70 8.66 -1.14 -2.40
CA LYS A 70 8.40 -1.57 -1.02
C LYS A 70 8.52 -3.09 -0.83
N ILE A 71 8.29 -3.88 -1.89
CA ILE A 71 8.26 -5.36 -1.80
C ILE A 71 9.45 -6.02 -2.51
N LYS A 72 10.05 -5.38 -3.51
CA LYS A 72 11.22 -5.89 -4.23
C LYS A 72 12.46 -5.06 -3.91
#